data_AF-A0A7C1DD69-F1
#
_entry.id   AF-A0A7C1DD69-F1
#
_cell.length_a   1.000
_cell.length_b   1.000
_cell.length_c   1.000
_cell.angle_alpha   90.00
_cell.angle_beta   90.00
_cell.angle_gamma   90.00
#
_symmetry.space_group_name_H-M   'P 1'
#
loop_
_entity.id
_entity.type
_entity.pdbx_description
1 polymer ?
#
loop_
_entity_poly.entity_id
_entity_poly.type
_entity_poly.pdbx_seq_one_letter_code
_entity_poly.pdbx_strand_id
1 'polypeptide(L)'
;MLCPILRSGRAYFSPIAKSRGFFLSRGGGDMPGSLHDLRNEIQSLDSRLVQLICKRMHVVRQIAELKKTTGLPILDSSREDKVLSHILEHPHAEIGTENLKRLFQTILEISRQIQETVVAEPDHNIPERS
;
A
#
# COMPACT_ATOMS: atom_id res chain seq x y z
N MET A 1 2.07 -39.98 -8.06
CA MET A 1 0.89 -39.45 -8.77
C MET A 1 1.31 -38.14 -9.43
N LEU A 2 1.48 -38.16 -10.75
CA LEU A 2 1.92 -37.02 -11.57
C LEU A 2 0.73 -36.57 -12.42
N CYS A 3 0.37 -35.30 -12.34
CA CYS A 3 -0.56 -34.65 -13.27
C CYS A 3 0.19 -33.56 -14.05
N PRO A 4 0.52 -33.78 -15.33
CA PRO A 4 0.72 -32.71 -16.32
C PRO A 4 -0.53 -32.61 -17.23
N ILE A 5 -0.59 -31.58 -18.12
CA ILE A 5 -1.62 -31.24 -19.17
C ILE A 5 -2.43 -29.98 -18.74
N LEU A 6 -2.61 -28.88 -19.50
CA LEU A 6 -2.23 -28.48 -20.86
C LEU A 6 -2.47 -26.96 -21.07
N ARG A 7 -1.66 -26.36 -21.96
CA ARG A 7 -1.96 -25.46 -23.10
C ARG A 7 -2.78 -24.15 -22.99
N SER A 8 -2.19 -23.19 -23.72
CA SER A 8 -2.79 -22.19 -24.66
C SER A 8 -3.68 -21.11 -24.03
N GLY A 9 -3.45 -19.82 -24.21
CA GLY A 9 -3.08 -19.13 -25.45
C GLY A 9 -4.25 -18.23 -25.85
N ARG A 10 -4.12 -16.91 -25.65
CA ARG A 10 -4.99 -15.93 -26.32
C ARG A 10 -4.23 -14.62 -26.52
N ALA A 11 -3.58 -14.54 -27.68
CA ALA A 11 -3.21 -13.27 -28.28
C ALA A 11 -4.49 -12.50 -28.60
N TYR A 12 -4.61 -11.28 -28.09
CA TYR A 12 -5.62 -10.35 -28.59
C TYR A 12 -5.03 -9.57 -29.77
N PHE A 13 -5.44 -10.00 -30.96
CA PHE A 13 -5.30 -9.25 -32.19
C PHE A 13 -6.55 -8.38 -32.34
N SER A 14 -6.39 -7.11 -32.70
CA SER A 14 -7.43 -6.41 -33.47
C SER A 14 -6.76 -5.55 -34.54
N PRO A 15 -7.14 -5.67 -35.82
CA PRO A 15 -6.64 -4.82 -36.90
C PRO A 15 -7.52 -3.58 -37.04
N ILE A 16 -6.93 -2.39 -36.94
CA ILE A 16 -7.61 -1.13 -37.23
C ILE A 16 -7.64 -0.94 -38.76
N ALA A 17 -8.81 -1.17 -39.34
CA ALA A 17 -9.16 -0.79 -40.70
C ALA A 17 -9.32 0.74 -40.79
N LYS A 18 -8.58 1.38 -41.71
CA LYS A 18 -8.67 2.81 -41.99
C LYS A 18 -9.69 3.03 -43.11
N SER A 19 -10.77 3.75 -42.85
CA SER A 19 -11.69 4.22 -43.90
C SER A 19 -12.23 5.61 -43.57
N ARG A 20 -11.78 6.56 -44.41
CA ARG A 20 -12.40 7.81 -44.89
C ARG A 20 -13.48 8.49 -44.03
N GLY A 21 -13.11 9.67 -43.52
CA GLY A 21 -13.79 10.95 -43.77
C GLY A 21 -15.25 11.11 -43.35
N PHE A 22 -15.48 11.77 -42.21
CA PHE A 22 -16.69 12.55 -41.99
C PHE A 22 -16.43 13.69 -41.00
N PHE A 23 -16.89 14.88 -41.39
CA PHE A 23 -16.76 16.17 -40.74
C PHE A 23 -17.68 16.26 -39.52
N LEU A 24 -17.16 16.55 -38.32
CA LEU A 24 -17.91 17.27 -37.28
C LEU A 24 -16.97 18.04 -36.35
N SER A 25 -17.18 19.35 -36.32
CA SER A 25 -16.80 20.23 -35.23
C SER A 25 -17.52 19.79 -33.95
N ARG A 26 -16.79 19.43 -32.90
CA ARG A 26 -17.31 19.28 -31.53
C ARG A 26 -16.13 19.21 -30.56
N GLY A 27 -16.33 19.85 -29.40
CA GLY A 27 -15.35 20.15 -28.36
C GLY A 27 -14.23 19.14 -28.17
N GLY A 28 -13.01 19.67 -28.02
CA GLY A 28 -11.86 18.93 -27.54
C GLY A 28 -12.20 18.32 -26.18
N GLY A 29 -12.56 17.04 -26.20
CA GLY A 29 -12.76 16.25 -25.01
C GLY A 29 -11.43 16.10 -24.29
N ASP A 30 -11.44 16.45 -23.01
CA ASP A 30 -10.33 16.37 -22.09
C ASP A 30 -9.75 14.95 -22.04
N MET A 31 -8.68 14.71 -22.80
CA MET A 31 -7.60 13.83 -22.33
C MET A 31 -6.98 14.51 -21.11
N PRO A 32 -6.47 13.80 -20.09
CA PRO A 32 -5.63 14.44 -19.07
C PRO A 32 -4.46 15.10 -19.81
N GLY A 33 -4.56 16.42 -19.99
CA GLY A 33 -4.08 17.07 -21.21
C GLY A 33 -2.65 17.56 -21.14
N SER A 34 -2.05 17.53 -19.95
CA SER A 34 -0.69 17.99 -19.72
C SER A 34 0.05 17.20 -18.65
N LEU A 35 1.37 17.21 -18.71
CA LEU A 35 2.25 16.70 -17.66
C LEU A 35 1.95 17.35 -16.29
N HIS A 36 1.46 18.59 -16.29
CA HIS A 36 1.12 19.30 -15.07
C HIS A 36 -0.07 18.65 -14.36
N ASP A 37 -1.12 18.27 -15.11
CA ASP A 37 -2.31 17.65 -14.54
C ASP A 37 -2.00 16.30 -13.89
N LEU A 38 -1.19 15.47 -14.55
CA LEU A 38 -0.74 14.19 -14.00
C LEU A 38 0.10 14.36 -12.73
N ARG A 39 0.94 15.40 -12.66
CA ARG A 39 1.72 15.71 -11.45
C ARG A 39 0.82 16.18 -10.31
N ASN A 40 -0.20 16.97 -10.59
CA ASN A 40 -1.18 17.40 -9.60
C ASN A 40 -1.99 16.20 -9.08
N GLU A 41 -2.31 15.25 -9.96
CA GLU A 41 -2.95 13.99 -9.56
C GLU A 41 -2.06 13.19 -8.61
N ILE A 42 -0.77 13.01 -8.93
CA ILE A 42 0.21 12.37 -8.04
C ILE A 42 0.26 13.09 -6.68
N GLN A 43 0.35 14.41 -6.67
CA GLN A 43 0.40 15.18 -5.42
C GLN A 43 -0.87 14.97 -4.56
N SER A 44 -2.03 14.85 -5.19
CA SER A 44 -3.30 14.54 -4.51
C SER A 44 -3.28 13.12 -3.91
N LEU A 45 -2.78 12.14 -4.68
CA LEU A 45 -2.64 10.76 -4.23
C LEU A 45 -1.64 10.65 -3.07
N ASP A 46 -0.48 11.32 -3.17
CA ASP A 46 0.54 11.36 -2.13
C ASP A 46 -0.03 11.90 -0.81
N SER A 47 -0.82 12.97 -0.88
CA SER A 47 -1.48 13.53 0.30
C SER A 47 -2.41 12.51 0.97
N ARG A 48 -3.14 11.71 0.19
CA ARG A 48 -4.02 10.64 0.71
C ARG A 48 -3.21 9.49 1.28
N LEU A 49 -2.09 9.11 0.64
CA LEU A 49 -1.19 8.08 1.14
C LEU A 49 -0.61 8.47 2.49
N VAL A 50 -0.14 9.71 2.65
CA VAL A 50 0.35 10.23 3.93
C VAL A 50 -0.72 10.14 5.00
N GLN A 51 -1.96 10.57 4.72
CA GLN A 51 -3.07 10.46 5.67
C GLN A 51 -3.34 9.01 6.09
N LEU A 52 -3.33 8.07 5.15
CA LEU A 52 -3.55 6.64 5.44
C LEU A 52 -2.40 6.05 6.26
N ILE A 53 -1.15 6.39 5.95
CA ILE A 53 0.02 5.95 6.69
C ILE A 53 -0.02 6.50 8.11
N CYS A 54 -0.33 7.78 8.31
CA CYS A 54 -0.48 8.38 9.64
C CYS A 54 -1.57 7.69 10.46
N LYS A 55 -2.74 7.43 9.86
CA LYS A 55 -3.81 6.66 10.52
C LYS A 55 -3.33 5.27 10.92
N ARG A 56 -2.61 4.57 10.03
CA ARG A 56 -2.01 3.27 10.34
C ARG A 56 -1.03 3.36 11.52
N MET A 57 -0.19 4.40 11.56
CA MET A 57 0.78 4.59 12.66
C MET A 57 0.11 4.94 13.99
N HIS A 58 -1.02 5.65 13.97
CA HIS A 58 -1.81 5.86 15.18
C HIS A 58 -2.29 4.54 15.79
N VAL A 59 -2.78 3.62 14.94
CA VAL A 59 -3.17 2.27 15.39
C VAL A 59 -1.95 1.48 15.90
N VAL A 60 -0.79 1.59 15.25
CA VAL A 60 0.46 0.98 15.72
C VAL A 60 0.84 1.47 17.12
N ARG A 61 0.70 2.78 17.43
CA ARG A 61 0.94 3.30 18.78
C ARG A 61 0.00 2.68 19.81
N GLN A 62 -1.30 2.55 19.49
CA GLN A 62 -2.25 1.89 20.40
C GLN A 62 -1.86 0.41 20.65
N ILE A 63 -1.43 -0.30 19.62
CA ILE A 63 -0.90 -1.66 19.74
C ILE A 63 0.35 -1.68 20.63
N ALA A 64 1.23 -0.70 20.50
CA ALA A 64 2.43 -0.58 21.32
C ALA A 64 2.10 -0.42 22.81
N GLU A 65 1.17 0.48 23.16
CA GLU A 65 0.70 0.66 24.54
C GLU A 65 0.09 -0.62 25.11
N LEU A 66 -0.73 -1.31 24.31
CA LEU A 66 -1.30 -2.59 24.73
C LEU A 66 -0.19 -3.61 24.99
N LYS A 67 0.76 -3.77 24.06
CA LYS A 67 1.89 -4.70 24.24
C LYS A 67 2.75 -4.36 25.45
N LYS A 68 2.97 -3.07 25.72
CA LYS A 68 3.69 -2.57 26.89
C LYS A 68 3.01 -2.99 28.19
N THR A 69 1.70 -2.75 28.30
CA THR A 69 0.91 -3.09 29.49
C THR A 69 0.76 -4.60 29.70
N THR A 70 0.74 -5.40 28.62
CA THR A 70 0.62 -6.87 28.69
C THR A 70 1.96 -7.62 28.68
N GLY A 71 3.09 -6.93 28.50
CA GLY A 71 4.41 -7.55 28.37
C GLY A 71 4.61 -8.39 27.11
N LEU A 72 3.90 -8.10 26.02
CA LEU A 72 4.02 -8.83 24.76
C LEU A 72 5.20 -8.33 23.91
N PRO A 73 5.86 -9.21 23.13
CA PRO A 73 6.99 -8.81 22.28
C PRO A 73 6.56 -7.88 21.14
N ILE A 74 7.45 -6.97 20.76
CA ILE A 74 7.25 -6.06 19.62
C ILE A 74 7.31 -6.84 18.30
N LEU A 75 8.33 -7.68 18.13
CA LEU A 75 8.50 -8.51 16.94
C LEU A 75 7.56 -9.72 16.98
N ASP A 76 6.66 -9.80 16.00
CA ASP A 76 5.79 -10.94 15.74
C ASP A 76 5.87 -11.30 14.25
N SER A 77 6.82 -12.17 13.90
CA SER A 77 7.08 -12.56 12.52
C SER A 77 5.86 -13.22 11.86
N SER A 78 5.09 -14.02 12.61
CA SER A 78 3.88 -14.66 12.08
C SER A 78 2.83 -13.62 11.68
N ARG A 79 2.70 -12.55 12.47
CA ARG A 79 1.80 -11.44 12.14
C ARG A 79 2.27 -10.67 10.91
N GLU A 80 3.56 -10.44 10.76
CA GLU A 80 4.14 -9.73 9.61
C GLU A 80 3.96 -10.53 8.30
N ASP A 81 4.21 -11.83 8.33
CA ASP A 81 3.99 -12.74 7.19
C ASP A 81 2.52 -12.70 6.73
N LYS A 82 1.58 -12.63 7.69
CA LYS A 82 0.15 -12.46 7.39
C LYS A 82 -0.16 -11.10 6.75
N VAL A 83 0.51 -10.02 7.17
CA VAL A 83 0.36 -8.70 6.51
C VAL A 83 0.82 -8.80 5.06
N LEU A 84 2.01 -9.38 4.83
CA LEU A 84 2.59 -9.53 3.49
C LEU A 84 1.76 -10.44 2.59
N SER A 85 1.14 -11.49 3.14
CA SER A 85 0.24 -12.35 2.38
C SER A 85 -1.03 -11.60 1.97
N HIS A 86 -1.66 -10.89 2.91
CA HIS A 86 -2.89 -10.13 2.66
C HIS A 86 -2.72 -9.02 1.62
N ILE A 87 -1.60 -8.29 1.64
CA ILE A 87 -1.36 -7.22 0.65
C ILE A 87 -1.13 -7.77 -0.77
N LEU A 88 -0.63 -9.01 -0.90
CA LEU A 88 -0.45 -9.65 -2.20
C LEU A 88 -1.75 -10.17 -2.82
N GLU A 89 -2.83 -10.28 -2.04
CA GLU A 89 -4.17 -10.62 -2.54
C GLU A 89 -4.78 -9.47 -3.36
N HIS A 90 -4.25 -8.25 -3.25
CA HIS A 90 -4.75 -7.09 -3.96
C HIS A 90 -4.13 -6.99 -5.38
N PRO A 91 -4.86 -6.49 -6.40
CA PRO A 91 -4.28 -6.24 -7.71
C PRO A 91 -3.07 -5.30 -7.63
N HIS A 92 -1.95 -5.73 -8.21
CA HIS A 92 -0.66 -5.06 -8.05
C HIS A 92 0.24 -5.17 -9.30
N ALA A 93 -0.36 -5.28 -10.49
CA ALA A 93 0.38 -5.48 -11.73
C ALA A 93 1.30 -4.29 -12.06
N GLU A 94 0.83 -3.08 -11.77
CA GLU A 94 1.52 -1.81 -12.06
C GLU A 94 2.74 -1.59 -11.15
N ILE A 95 2.70 -2.10 -9.92
CA ILE A 95 3.80 -2.00 -8.95
C ILE A 95 4.75 -3.20 -9.03
N GLY A 96 4.22 -4.40 -9.27
CA GLY A 96 4.94 -5.66 -9.20
C GLY A 96 5.11 -6.19 -7.77
N THR A 97 5.11 -7.52 -7.64
CA THR A 97 5.12 -8.23 -6.35
C THR A 97 6.30 -7.84 -5.46
N GLU A 98 7.50 -7.77 -6.02
CA GLU A 98 8.72 -7.50 -5.25
C GLU A 98 8.75 -6.08 -4.70
N ASN A 99 8.37 -5.09 -5.51
CA ASN A 99 8.29 -3.70 -5.08
C ASN A 99 7.22 -3.50 -4.01
N LEU A 100 6.07 -4.16 -4.15
CA LEU A 100 5.00 -4.09 -3.16
C LEU A 100 5.44 -4.71 -1.82
N LYS A 101 6.12 -5.87 -1.85
CA LYS A 101 6.70 -6.48 -0.66
C LYS A 101 7.69 -5.54 0.02
N ARG A 102 8.63 -4.99 -0.74
CA ARG A 102 9.65 -4.05 -0.23
C ARG A 102 9.01 -2.84 0.44
N LEU A 103 8.02 -2.22 -0.20
CA LEU A 103 7.28 -1.10 0.37
C LEU A 103 6.64 -1.45 1.72
N PHE A 104 5.94 -2.59 1.79
CA PHE A 104 5.28 -3.00 3.03
C PHE A 104 6.26 -3.45 4.11
N GLN A 105 7.40 -4.04 3.75
CA GLN A 105 8.48 -4.34 4.69
C GLN A 105 9.03 -3.06 5.33
N THR A 106 9.25 -1.99 4.54
CA THR A 106 9.65 -0.69 5.09
C THR A 106 8.58 -0.10 6.01
N ILE A 107 7.29 -0.20 5.64
CA ILE A 107 6.20 0.26 6.51
C ILE A 107 6.17 -0.53 7.83
N LEU A 108 6.39 -1.85 7.79
CA LEU A 108 6.45 -2.70 8.98
C LEU A 108 7.67 -2.36 9.86
N GLU A 109 8.82 -2.09 9.26
CA GLU A 109 10.02 -1.64 9.96
C GLU A 109 9.80 -0.34 10.74
N ILE A 110 9.25 0.68 10.08
CA ILE A 110 8.88 1.94 10.74
C ILE A 110 7.88 1.69 11.87
N SER A 111 6.96 0.74 11.69
CA SER A 111 5.99 0.37 12.73
C SER A 111 6.66 -0.21 13.98
N ARG A 112 7.73 -1.00 13.82
CA ARG A 112 8.49 -1.55 14.94
C ARG A 112 9.25 -0.45 15.67
N GLN A 113 9.90 0.46 14.94
CA GLN A 113 10.61 1.61 15.53
C GLN A 113 9.68 2.49 16.39
N ILE A 114 8.47 2.75 15.92
CA ILE A 114 7.45 3.47 16.69
C ILE A 114 7.04 2.70 17.94
N GLN A 115 6.82 1.38 17.83
CA GLN A 115 6.50 0.54 18.99
C GLN A 115 7.63 0.56 20.02
N GLU A 116 8.89 0.44 19.59
CA GLU A 116 10.07 0.49 20.45
C GLU A 116 10.15 1.81 21.21
N THR A 117 9.89 2.92 20.51
CA THR A 117 9.84 4.25 21.12
C THR A 117 8.77 4.32 22.23
N VAL A 118 7.55 3.88 21.94
CA VAL A 118 6.42 3.90 22.89
C VAL A 118 6.67 3.01 24.11
N VAL A 119 7.25 1.82 23.89
CA VAL A 119 7.57 0.89 24.97
C VAL A 119 8.68 1.46 25.88
N ALA A 120 9.64 2.19 25.30
CA ALA A 120 10.74 2.83 26.04
C ALA A 120 10.33 4.13 26.77
N GLU A 121 9.24 4.80 26.38
CA GLU A 121 8.75 5.99 27.07
C GLU A 121 8.42 5.68 28.55
N PRO A 122 8.94 6.43 29.54
CA PRO A 122 8.62 6.20 30.95
C PRO A 122 7.14 6.52 31.21
N ASP A 123 6.49 5.71 32.05
CA ASP A 123 5.09 5.89 32.40
C ASP A 123 4.90 7.23 33.15
N HIS A 124 4.37 8.24 32.46
CA HIS A 124 4.10 9.55 33.03
C HIS A 124 2.86 9.57 33.94
N ASN A 125 2.20 8.42 34.16
CA ASN A 125 0.93 8.33 34.87
C ASN A 125 1.00 7.57 36.22
N ILE A 126 2.17 7.53 36.86
CA ILE A 126 2.26 7.07 38.25
C ILE A 126 1.96 8.27 39.17
N PRO A 127 0.80 8.35 39.86
CA PRO A 127 0.65 9.35 40.92
C PRO A 127 1.71 9.08 41.98
N GLU A 128 2.48 10.12 42.34
CA GLU A 128 3.45 10.05 43.43
C GLU A 128 2.79 9.41 44.66
N ARG A 129 3.25 8.21 45.03
CA ARG A 129 2.83 7.58 46.29
C ARG A 129 3.38 8.44 47.42
N SER A 130 2.48 9.18 48.08
CA SER A 130 2.70 9.80 49.38
C SER A 130 2.89 8.76 50.48
#